data_AF-T1ECA1-F1
#
_entry.id   AF-T1ECA1-F1
#
_cell.length_a   1.000
_cell.length_b   1.000
_cell.length_c   1.000
_cell.angle_alpha   90.00
_cell.angle_beta   90.00
_cell.angle_gamma   90.00
#
_symmetry.space_group_name_H-M   'P 1'
#
loop_
_entity.id
_entity.type
_entity.pdbx_description
1 polymer ?
#
loop_
_entity_poly.entity_id
_entity_poly.type
_entity_poly.pdbx_seq_one_letter_code
_entity_poly.pdbx_strand_id
1 'polypeptide(L)'
;MKRFSMGFYVLCFLSAMSCRQDDLVAFNQSEAAGQLRSIIRTYLVPSEVKGEAEVQNSELKRIVKDIPRVLEKGPKSDDPKNLPKKDPEKPVEESVVEENYIKLSGSVARHRSDFVSERIQFDPNHHSLHVPFKDVDLRFTSLDQQSDIYDALGHDVEVIRSLEVLLKKLDLQKDSDSSRNVDVKLANNLLMLVWQVGHYTRRFMDTYLSTSNLERIKAGKSVGDVIAINALLERFVIEKDRAVKTIQDQITLLASKDKEDMLEGLRRTVGLGDNASKEIQSVSYLIVDLGDQMKKLVQ
;
A
#
# COMPACT_ATOMS: atom_id res chain seq x y z
N MET A 1 7.82 -53.48 -9.88
CA MET A 1 6.70 -52.95 -10.69
C MET A 1 5.62 -52.43 -9.77
N LYS A 2 5.41 -51.11 -9.75
CA LYS A 2 4.14 -50.42 -9.47
C LYS A 2 4.36 -48.96 -9.89
N ARG A 3 4.01 -48.66 -11.15
CA ARG A 3 4.01 -47.29 -11.68
C ARG A 3 2.78 -46.61 -11.09
N PHE A 4 2.94 -45.83 -10.03
CA PHE A 4 1.89 -44.92 -9.58
C PHE A 4 1.85 -43.72 -10.54
N SER A 5 0.69 -43.55 -11.17
CA SER A 5 0.44 -42.58 -12.22
C SER A 5 0.48 -41.16 -11.66
N MET A 6 1.42 -40.35 -12.17
CA MET A 6 1.55 -38.92 -11.91
C MET A 6 0.29 -38.12 -12.26
N GLY A 7 -0.61 -38.69 -13.07
CA GLY A 7 -1.91 -38.10 -13.41
C GLY A 7 -2.88 -38.00 -12.24
N PHE A 8 -2.76 -38.84 -11.20
CA PHE A 8 -3.67 -38.78 -10.05
C PHE A 8 -3.42 -37.55 -9.17
N TYR A 9 -2.16 -37.12 -9.03
CA TYR A 9 -1.81 -35.94 -8.23
C TYR A 9 -2.31 -34.64 -8.89
N VAL A 10 -2.25 -34.53 -10.22
CA VAL A 10 -2.72 -33.33 -10.94
C VAL A 10 -4.25 -33.21 -10.91
N LEU A 11 -4.98 -34.34 -10.94
CA LEU A 11 -6.44 -34.35 -10.79
C LEU A 11 -6.91 -34.02 -9.35
N CYS A 12 -6.13 -34.36 -8.31
CA CYS A 12 -6.41 -33.93 -6.94
C CYS A 12 -6.19 -32.41 -6.74
N PHE A 13 -5.20 -31.80 -7.41
CA PHE A 13 -5.00 -30.34 -7.36
C PHE A 13 -6.10 -29.56 -8.08
N LEU A 14 -6.62 -30.09 -9.20
CA LEU A 14 -7.71 -29.43 -9.94
C LEU A 14 -9.08 -29.59 -9.24
N SER A 15 -9.31 -30.67 -8.49
CA SER A 15 -10.53 -30.84 -7.69
C SER A 15 -10.53 -30.01 -6.39
N ALA A 16 -9.36 -29.66 -5.84
CA ALA A 16 -9.24 -28.72 -4.72
C ALA A 16 -9.50 -27.25 -5.13
N MET A 17 -9.38 -26.90 -6.41
CA MET A 17 -9.69 -25.56 -6.92
C MET A 17 -11.15 -25.38 -7.40
N SER A 18 -11.93 -26.46 -7.51
CA SER A 18 -13.33 -26.40 -7.98
C SER A 18 -14.36 -26.37 -6.84
N CYS A 19 -13.95 -26.46 -5.58
CA CYS A 19 -14.84 -26.38 -4.41
C CYS A 19 -14.26 -25.43 -3.35
N ARG A 20 -14.23 -24.13 -3.67
CA ARG A 20 -14.15 -23.05 -2.66
C ARG A 20 -14.64 -21.73 -3.27
N GLN A 21 -15.83 -21.78 -3.84
CA GLN A 21 -16.72 -20.64 -3.96
C GLN A 21 -17.80 -20.88 -2.91
N ASP A 22 -18.11 -19.85 -2.12
CA ASP A 22 -19.09 -19.82 -1.03
C ASP A 22 -18.57 -20.32 0.33
N ASP A 23 -17.85 -19.43 1.02
CA ASP A 23 -18.13 -19.00 2.41
C ASP A 23 -17.01 -18.07 2.89
N LEU A 24 -16.94 -16.87 2.29
CA LEU A 24 -16.24 -15.74 2.89
C LEU A 24 -17.18 -15.19 3.99
N VAL A 25 -16.92 -15.57 5.23
CA VAL A 25 -17.42 -14.83 6.39
C VAL A 25 -17.03 -13.37 6.18
N ALA A 26 -18.02 -12.54 5.88
CA ALA A 26 -17.85 -11.12 5.64
C ALA A 26 -17.26 -10.48 6.89
N PHE A 27 -15.95 -10.25 6.88
CA PHE A 27 -15.25 -9.49 7.90
C PHE A 27 -15.79 -8.06 7.85
N ASN A 28 -16.54 -7.70 8.89
CA ASN A 28 -17.35 -6.49 8.92
C ASN A 28 -16.43 -5.27 9.05
N GLN A 29 -16.13 -4.61 7.91
CA GLN A 29 -15.32 -3.39 7.83
C GLN A 29 -15.77 -2.28 8.78
N SER A 30 -17.06 -2.30 9.18
CA SER A 30 -17.66 -1.42 10.17
C SER A 30 -17.03 -1.55 11.57
N GLU A 31 -16.67 -2.77 11.97
CA GLU A 31 -16.21 -3.08 13.33
C GLU A 31 -14.75 -2.69 13.53
N ALA A 32 -13.89 -2.99 12.56
CA ALA A 32 -12.48 -2.55 12.57
C ALA A 32 -12.36 -1.03 12.45
N ALA A 33 -13.17 -0.39 11.58
CA ALA A 33 -13.22 1.07 11.48
C ALA A 33 -13.88 1.72 12.71
N GLY A 34 -14.75 0.99 13.42
CA GLY A 34 -15.36 1.41 14.69
C GLY A 34 -14.36 1.41 15.84
N GLN A 35 -13.55 0.36 15.95
CA GLN A 35 -12.47 0.25 16.94
C GLN A 35 -11.40 1.32 16.71
N LEU A 36 -11.01 1.57 15.45
CA LEU A 36 -10.06 2.63 15.09
C LEU A 36 -10.59 4.03 15.45
N ARG A 37 -11.87 4.31 15.13
CA ARG A 37 -12.53 5.59 15.46
C ARG A 37 -12.69 5.80 16.97
N SER A 38 -12.91 4.72 17.73
CA SER A 38 -12.96 4.76 19.19
C SER A 38 -11.60 5.16 19.77
N ILE A 39 -10.50 4.55 19.30
CA ILE A 39 -9.14 4.84 19.78
C ILE A 39 -8.73 6.28 19.43
N ILE A 40 -9.04 6.74 18.22
CA ILE A 40 -8.75 8.12 17.77
C ILE A 40 -9.52 9.15 18.61
N ARG A 41 -10.81 8.92 18.87
CA ARG A 41 -11.66 9.84 19.64
C ARG A 41 -11.28 9.90 21.12
N THR A 42 -10.87 8.78 21.71
CA THR A 42 -10.57 8.70 23.14
C THR A 42 -9.18 9.25 23.49
N TYR A 43 -8.22 9.22 22.57
CA TYR A 43 -6.81 9.47 22.92
C TYR A 43 -6.03 10.44 22.01
N LEU A 44 -6.56 10.86 20.86
CA LEU A 44 -5.76 11.57 19.83
C LEU A 44 -6.30 12.95 19.39
N VAL A 45 -7.36 13.48 20.02
CA VAL A 45 -7.84 14.84 19.71
C VAL A 45 -7.64 15.77 20.92
N PRO A 46 -6.57 16.59 20.93
CA PRO A 46 -6.63 17.91 21.53
C PRO A 46 -7.47 18.82 20.63
N SER A 47 -8.38 19.56 21.25
CA SER A 47 -9.17 20.62 20.66
C SER A 47 -8.27 21.67 19.97
N GLU A 48 -8.66 22.01 18.74
CA GLU A 48 -8.19 23.14 17.91
C GLU A 48 -6.82 23.01 17.21
N VAL A 49 -6.80 22.71 15.91
CA VAL A 49 -6.00 23.43 14.90
C VAL A 49 -6.69 23.33 13.52
N LYS A 50 -7.31 24.44 13.07
CA LYS A 50 -7.69 24.72 11.68
C LYS A 50 -6.55 25.53 11.07
N GLY A 51 -5.86 25.06 10.03
CA GLY A 51 -4.91 25.93 9.34
C GLY A 51 -4.14 25.36 8.15
N GLU A 52 -3.77 24.08 8.16
CA GLU A 52 -2.77 23.59 7.18
C GLU A 52 -3.38 22.98 5.90
N ALA A 53 -4.65 22.56 5.93
CA ALA A 53 -5.32 21.95 4.78
C ALA A 53 -5.70 22.96 3.65
N GLU A 54 -5.72 24.26 3.93
CA GLU A 54 -6.10 25.28 2.92
C GLU A 54 -4.93 25.68 2.00
N VAL A 55 -3.68 25.52 2.45
CA VAL A 55 -2.50 25.97 1.69
C VAL A 55 -2.20 25.04 0.50
N GLN A 56 -2.26 23.72 0.68
CA GLN A 56 -1.98 22.75 -0.39
C GLN A 56 -3.06 22.73 -1.49
N ASN A 57 -4.31 23.07 -1.15
CA ASN A 57 -5.41 23.14 -2.13
C ASN A 57 -5.27 24.38 -3.05
N SER A 58 -4.54 25.41 -2.61
CA SER A 58 -4.28 26.62 -3.39
C SER A 58 -3.18 26.44 -4.45
N GLU A 59 -2.17 25.60 -4.19
CA GLU A 59 -1.11 25.28 -5.15
C GLU A 59 -1.62 24.40 -6.29
N LEU A 60 -2.47 23.40 -6.01
CA LEU A 60 -3.09 22.57 -7.06
C LEU A 60 -3.95 23.41 -8.02
N LYS A 61 -4.70 24.40 -7.50
CA LYS A 61 -5.49 25.32 -8.33
C LYS A 61 -4.64 26.23 -9.21
N ARG A 62 -3.41 26.55 -8.79
CA ARG A 62 -2.46 27.37 -9.56
C ARG A 62 -1.90 26.57 -10.74
N ILE A 63 -1.53 25.32 -10.50
CA ILE A 63 -1.01 24.41 -11.55
C ILE A 63 -2.04 24.18 -12.67
N VAL A 64 -3.34 24.10 -12.34
CA VAL A 64 -4.43 23.95 -13.33
C VAL A 64 -4.65 25.21 -14.17
N LYS A 65 -4.27 26.40 -13.68
CA LYS A 65 -4.53 27.67 -14.36
C LYS A 65 -3.50 28.01 -15.44
N ASP A 66 -2.29 27.45 -15.35
CA ASP A 66 -1.17 27.77 -16.24
C ASP A 66 -1.06 26.86 -17.48
N ILE A 67 -2.06 26.01 -17.73
CA ILE A 67 -2.17 25.23 -18.97
C ILE A 67 -2.59 26.18 -20.11
N PRO A 68 -1.79 26.33 -21.19
CA PRO A 68 -2.14 27.23 -22.28
C PRO A 68 -3.43 26.76 -22.99
N ARG A 69 -4.49 27.58 -22.92
CA ARG A 69 -5.65 27.45 -23.81
C ARG A 69 -5.25 27.87 -25.22
N VAL A 70 -4.84 26.93 -26.05
CA VAL A 70 -4.71 27.13 -27.49
C VAL A 70 -5.98 26.61 -28.15
N LEU A 71 -6.83 27.55 -28.59
CA LEU A 71 -7.57 27.55 -29.86
C LEU A 71 -8.74 28.52 -29.73
N GLU A 72 -8.60 29.71 -30.33
CA GLU A 72 -9.66 30.34 -31.13
C GLU A 72 -9.13 31.63 -31.76
N LYS A 73 -8.96 31.60 -33.08
CA LYS A 73 -9.16 32.73 -34.02
C LYS A 73 -8.96 32.20 -35.45
N GLY A 74 -10.05 31.81 -36.09
CA GLY A 74 -10.08 31.64 -37.54
C GLY A 74 -10.23 33.00 -38.25
N PRO A 75 -9.66 33.18 -39.45
CA PRO A 75 -10.12 34.22 -40.37
C PRO A 75 -11.22 33.69 -41.29
N LYS A 76 -12.18 34.57 -41.60
CA LYS A 76 -13.28 34.37 -42.57
C LYS A 76 -12.79 34.60 -44.01
N SER A 77 -13.24 33.76 -44.94
CA SER A 77 -14.05 34.10 -46.16
C SER A 77 -13.70 33.25 -47.39
N ASP A 78 -14.77 32.63 -47.93
CA ASP A 78 -15.18 32.46 -49.33
C ASP A 78 -14.30 31.70 -50.36
N ASP A 79 -14.73 30.48 -50.76
CA ASP A 79 -15.49 30.16 -52.00
C ASP A 79 -15.34 28.64 -52.33
N PRO A 80 -16.34 27.92 -52.90
CA PRO A 80 -16.39 26.46 -52.90
C PRO A 80 -15.94 25.86 -54.24
N LYS A 81 -15.06 24.85 -54.20
CA LYS A 81 -15.08 23.70 -55.14
C LYS A 81 -14.04 22.63 -54.79
N ASN A 82 -14.55 21.39 -54.68
CA ASN A 82 -13.93 20.09 -54.85
C ASN A 82 -12.64 19.77 -54.06
N LEU A 83 -12.70 18.69 -53.25
CA LEU A 83 -11.71 17.61 -53.12
C LEU A 83 -12.26 16.52 -52.14
N PRO A 84 -11.68 15.31 -52.11
CA PRO A 84 -12.38 14.05 -51.98
C PRO A 84 -12.59 13.61 -50.53
N LYS A 85 -13.51 12.65 -50.33
CA LYS A 85 -13.84 12.02 -49.05
C LYS A 85 -12.57 11.59 -48.30
N LYS A 86 -12.27 12.30 -47.20
CA LYS A 86 -11.28 11.91 -46.19
C LYS A 86 -12.01 11.00 -45.20
N ASP A 87 -11.44 9.83 -44.93
CA ASP A 87 -11.91 8.92 -43.88
C ASP A 87 -12.05 9.67 -42.55
N PRO A 88 -13.01 9.29 -41.68
CA PRO A 88 -13.25 10.01 -40.44
C PRO A 88 -12.01 9.92 -39.54
N GLU A 89 -11.35 11.07 -39.35
CA GLU A 89 -10.33 11.27 -38.32
C GLU A 89 -10.90 10.82 -36.98
N LYS A 90 -10.34 9.74 -36.43
CA LYS A 90 -10.60 9.34 -35.05
C LYS A 90 -10.29 10.55 -34.15
N PRO A 91 -11.20 11.00 -33.27
CA PRO A 91 -11.00 12.25 -32.54
C PRO A 91 -9.71 12.17 -31.74
N VAL A 92 -8.84 13.19 -31.88
CA VAL A 92 -7.53 13.28 -31.23
C VAL A 92 -7.60 12.94 -29.73
N GLU A 93 -8.70 13.29 -29.07
CA GLU A 93 -8.96 13.01 -27.66
C GLU A 93 -9.02 11.51 -27.31
N GLU A 94 -9.62 10.67 -28.16
CA GLU A 94 -9.73 9.23 -27.94
C GLU A 94 -8.37 8.53 -28.05
N SER A 95 -7.47 9.06 -28.90
CA SER A 95 -6.10 8.56 -29.02
C SER A 95 -5.24 8.88 -27.79
N VAL A 96 -5.45 10.04 -27.16
CA VAL A 96 -4.72 10.48 -25.97
C VAL A 96 -5.19 9.73 -24.71
N VAL A 97 -6.49 9.43 -24.60
CA VAL A 97 -7.02 8.55 -23.54
C VAL A 97 -6.36 7.18 -23.62
N GLU A 98 -6.35 6.58 -24.81
CA GLU A 98 -5.81 5.23 -25.01
C GLU A 98 -4.31 5.18 -24.68
N GLU A 99 -3.52 6.18 -25.09
CA GLU A 99 -2.09 6.25 -24.75
C GLU A 99 -1.86 6.33 -23.23
N ASN A 100 -2.59 7.21 -22.53
CA ASN A 100 -2.47 7.36 -21.08
C ASN A 100 -2.92 6.11 -20.32
N TYR A 101 -3.94 5.42 -20.85
CA TYR A 101 -4.41 4.15 -20.30
C TYR A 101 -3.40 3.01 -20.52
N ILE A 102 -2.79 2.92 -21.71
CA ILE A 102 -1.72 1.95 -22.00
C ILE A 102 -0.55 2.18 -21.04
N LYS A 103 -0.15 3.43 -20.80
CA LYS A 103 0.88 3.77 -19.80
C LYS A 103 0.49 3.30 -18.39
N LEU A 104 -0.76 3.55 -17.97
CA LEU A 104 -1.27 3.15 -16.66
C LEU A 104 -1.24 1.63 -16.48
N SER A 105 -1.89 0.91 -17.40
CA SER A 105 -2.01 -0.54 -17.36
C SER A 105 -0.64 -1.23 -17.41
N GLY A 106 0.27 -0.76 -18.28
CA GLY A 106 1.64 -1.25 -18.34
C GLY A 106 2.42 -1.00 -17.04
N SER A 107 2.27 0.18 -16.42
CA SER A 107 2.91 0.49 -15.14
C SER A 107 2.38 -0.39 -14.00
N VAL A 108 1.07 -0.57 -13.90
CA VAL A 108 0.45 -1.46 -12.89
C VAL A 108 0.92 -2.90 -13.08
N ALA A 109 0.95 -3.40 -14.32
CA ALA A 109 1.40 -4.76 -14.62
C ALA A 109 2.84 -4.98 -14.18
N ARG A 110 3.74 -4.04 -14.50
CA ARG A 110 5.14 -4.08 -14.07
C ARG A 110 5.27 -4.10 -12.55
N HIS A 111 4.68 -3.13 -11.85
CA HIS A 111 4.81 -3.05 -10.38
C HIS A 111 4.18 -4.24 -9.65
N ARG A 112 3.06 -4.79 -10.17
CA ARG A 112 2.47 -6.02 -9.62
C ARG A 112 3.38 -7.22 -9.86
N SER A 113 4.01 -7.31 -11.03
CA SER A 113 4.95 -8.39 -11.35
C SER A 113 6.16 -8.36 -10.41
N ASP A 114 6.76 -7.19 -10.20
CA ASP A 114 7.90 -7.01 -9.30
C ASP A 114 7.53 -7.44 -7.87
N PHE A 115 6.40 -6.93 -7.37
CA PHE A 115 5.88 -7.27 -6.04
C PHE A 115 5.61 -8.77 -5.84
N VAL A 116 4.98 -9.42 -6.82
CA VAL A 116 4.70 -10.87 -6.75
C VAL A 116 5.98 -11.69 -6.86
N SER A 117 6.95 -11.26 -7.68
CA SER A 117 8.22 -11.96 -7.84
C SER A 117 9.00 -12.00 -6.53
N GLU A 118 9.09 -10.88 -5.82
CA GLU A 118 9.77 -10.82 -4.51
C GLU A 118 9.15 -11.79 -3.50
N ARG A 119 7.81 -11.83 -3.43
CA ARG A 119 7.06 -12.72 -2.52
C ARG A 119 7.26 -14.20 -2.82
N ILE A 120 7.32 -14.58 -4.11
CA ILE A 120 7.51 -15.99 -4.51
C ILE A 120 8.92 -16.47 -4.19
N GLN A 121 9.92 -15.59 -4.28
CA GLN A 121 11.32 -15.94 -4.03
C GLN A 121 11.66 -16.03 -2.54
N PHE A 122 10.85 -15.41 -1.69
CA PHE A 122 11.08 -15.37 -0.25
C PHE A 122 10.39 -16.53 0.48
N ASP A 123 11.18 -17.36 1.17
CA ASP A 123 10.67 -18.36 2.12
C ASP A 123 11.32 -18.15 3.50
N PRO A 124 10.55 -17.71 4.51
CA PRO A 124 11.11 -17.47 5.84
C PRO A 124 11.65 -18.74 6.51
N ASN A 125 11.11 -19.92 6.18
CA ASN A 125 11.57 -21.18 6.75
C ASN A 125 12.91 -21.61 6.18
N HIS A 126 13.15 -21.39 4.88
CA HIS A 126 14.45 -21.62 4.25
C HIS A 126 15.57 -20.82 4.93
N HIS A 127 15.26 -19.60 5.38
CA HIS A 127 16.21 -18.72 6.07
C HIS A 127 16.25 -18.89 7.60
N SER A 128 15.48 -19.84 8.15
CA SER A 128 15.34 -20.08 9.60
C SER A 128 14.93 -18.84 10.39
N LEU A 129 14.02 -18.04 9.84
CA LEU A 129 13.50 -16.83 10.47
C LEU A 129 12.38 -17.21 11.46
N HIS A 130 12.52 -16.80 12.71
CA HIS A 130 11.63 -17.17 13.81
C HIS A 130 11.17 -15.93 14.58
N VAL A 131 10.60 -14.97 13.85
CA VAL A 131 10.03 -13.75 14.41
C VAL A 131 8.91 -14.11 15.41
N PRO A 132 8.95 -13.63 16.66
CA PRO A 132 8.02 -14.02 17.72
C PRO A 132 6.64 -13.33 17.61
N PHE A 133 6.01 -13.40 16.43
CA PHE A 133 4.73 -12.71 16.15
C PHE A 133 3.62 -13.07 17.15
N LYS A 134 3.49 -14.36 17.47
CA LYS A 134 2.48 -14.87 18.41
C LYS A 134 2.65 -14.33 19.83
N ASP A 135 3.88 -14.01 20.22
CA ASP A 135 4.21 -13.51 21.55
C ASP A 135 3.82 -12.03 21.66
N VAL A 136 3.91 -11.28 20.55
CA VAL A 136 3.39 -9.91 20.47
C VAL A 136 1.86 -9.88 20.48
N ASP A 137 1.20 -10.49 19.49
CA ASP A 137 -0.27 -10.53 19.38
C ASP A 137 -0.70 -11.64 18.41
N LEU A 138 -1.80 -12.34 18.73
CA LEU A 138 -2.30 -13.44 17.90
C LEU A 138 -2.71 -12.98 16.49
N ARG A 139 -3.05 -11.71 16.29
CA ARG A 139 -3.38 -11.18 14.95
C ARG A 139 -2.24 -11.32 13.93
N PHE A 140 -0.99 -11.35 14.39
CA PHE A 140 0.18 -11.48 13.52
C PHE A 140 0.56 -12.94 13.22
N THR A 141 -0.30 -13.91 13.59
CA THR A 141 -0.03 -15.34 13.34
C THR A 141 -0.52 -15.84 11.99
N SER A 142 -1.37 -15.08 11.29
CA SER A 142 -1.84 -15.49 9.97
C SER A 142 -0.78 -15.25 8.90
N LEU A 143 -0.71 -16.16 7.92
CA LEU A 143 0.27 -16.08 6.84
C LEU A 143 0.13 -14.79 6.02
N ASP A 144 -1.10 -14.33 5.78
CA ASP A 144 -1.33 -13.07 5.06
C ASP A 144 -0.78 -11.86 5.81
N GLN A 145 -0.96 -11.81 7.12
CA GLN A 145 -0.46 -10.72 7.96
C GLN A 145 1.07 -10.74 8.02
N GLN A 146 1.67 -11.92 8.15
CA GLN A 146 3.12 -12.07 8.10
C GLN A 146 3.69 -11.71 6.73
N SER A 147 3.02 -12.11 5.65
CA SER A 147 3.41 -11.73 4.29
C SER A 147 3.39 -10.21 4.12
N ASP A 148 2.32 -9.53 4.54
CA ASP A 148 2.24 -8.07 4.47
C ASP A 148 3.37 -7.41 5.32
N ILE A 149 3.80 -8.02 6.43
CA ILE A 149 4.96 -7.54 7.20
C ILE A 149 6.27 -7.74 6.41
N TYR A 150 6.49 -8.91 5.81
CA TYR A 150 7.69 -9.17 5.02
C TYR A 150 7.78 -8.28 3.78
N ASP A 151 6.64 -7.98 3.14
CA ASP A 151 6.54 -7.02 2.04
C ASP A 151 7.05 -5.63 2.46
N ALA A 152 6.63 -5.15 3.65
CA ALA A 152 7.07 -3.86 4.18
C ALA A 152 8.54 -3.82 4.61
N LEU A 153 9.16 -4.99 4.78
CA LEU A 153 10.59 -5.15 5.04
C LEU A 153 11.39 -5.40 3.75
N GLY A 154 10.72 -5.43 2.59
CA GLY A 154 11.33 -5.69 1.30
C GLY A 154 11.90 -7.10 1.17
N HIS A 155 11.39 -8.06 1.95
CA HIS A 155 11.89 -9.44 2.01
C HIS A 155 13.39 -9.55 2.36
N ASP A 156 13.97 -8.50 2.95
CA ASP A 156 15.39 -8.47 3.32
C ASP A 156 15.62 -9.34 4.56
N VAL A 157 16.33 -10.45 4.38
CA VAL A 157 16.58 -11.45 5.41
C VAL A 157 17.32 -10.85 6.62
N GLU A 158 18.27 -9.94 6.41
CA GLU A 158 19.05 -9.34 7.50
C GLU A 158 18.22 -8.34 8.31
N VAL A 159 17.34 -7.60 7.63
CA VAL A 159 16.38 -6.71 8.31
C VAL A 159 15.37 -7.54 9.11
N ILE A 160 14.86 -8.64 8.55
CA ILE A 160 13.92 -9.50 9.27
C ILE A 160 14.58 -10.16 10.49
N ARG A 161 15.85 -10.56 10.38
CA ARG A 161 16.65 -10.99 11.55
C ARG A 161 16.80 -9.88 12.58
N SER A 162 17.04 -8.66 12.13
CA SER A 162 17.12 -7.49 13.02
C SER A 162 15.79 -7.25 13.76
N LEU A 163 14.65 -7.40 13.08
CA LEU A 163 13.33 -7.36 13.71
C LEU A 163 13.16 -8.47 14.75
N GLU A 164 13.59 -9.70 14.43
CA GLU A 164 13.55 -10.83 15.37
C GLU A 164 14.38 -10.54 16.63
N VAL A 165 15.60 -10.03 16.47
CA VAL A 165 16.48 -9.62 17.58
C VAL A 165 15.81 -8.53 18.42
N LEU A 166 15.25 -7.51 17.78
CA LEU A 166 14.57 -6.41 18.45
C LEU A 166 13.39 -6.92 19.31
N LEU A 167 12.53 -7.76 18.74
CA LEU A 167 11.38 -8.31 19.47
C LEU A 167 11.81 -9.25 20.60
N LYS A 168 12.90 -10.02 20.43
CA LYS A 168 13.43 -10.90 21.50
C LYS A 168 14.02 -10.14 22.69
N LYS A 169 14.40 -8.87 22.53
CA LYS A 169 14.89 -8.01 23.64
C LYS A 169 13.75 -7.49 24.53
N LEU A 170 12.52 -7.51 24.01
CA LEU A 170 11.33 -7.02 24.69
C LEU A 170 10.77 -8.07 25.65
N ASP A 171 10.22 -7.63 26.77
CA ASP A 171 9.46 -8.49 27.67
C ASP A 171 8.04 -8.70 27.13
N LEU A 172 7.87 -9.79 26.36
CA LEU A 172 6.61 -10.13 25.70
C LEU A 172 5.76 -11.15 26.50
N GLN A 173 6.06 -11.37 27.78
CA GLN A 173 5.28 -12.31 28.58
C GLN A 173 3.83 -11.83 28.77
N LYS A 174 2.90 -12.74 28.47
CA LYS A 174 1.45 -12.49 28.57
C LYS A 174 0.97 -12.81 29.98
N ASP A 175 1.22 -11.88 30.89
CA ASP A 175 0.68 -11.94 32.24
C ASP A 175 -0.72 -11.33 32.28
N SER A 176 -1.45 -11.53 33.38
CA SER A 176 -2.82 -11.03 33.58
C SER A 176 -2.95 -9.49 33.46
N ASP A 177 -1.84 -8.76 33.52
CA ASP A 177 -1.76 -7.31 33.34
C ASP A 177 -1.01 -6.88 32.06
N SER A 178 -0.91 -7.77 31.05
CA SER A 178 -0.25 -7.51 29.76
C SER A 178 -0.76 -6.26 29.02
N SER A 179 -2.00 -5.83 29.31
CA SER A 179 -2.54 -4.54 28.83
C SER A 179 -1.81 -3.30 29.36
N ARG A 180 -0.98 -3.45 30.40
CA ARG A 180 -0.11 -2.41 30.96
C ARG A 180 1.36 -2.58 30.59
N ASN A 181 1.75 -3.72 30.00
CA ASN A 181 3.12 -3.96 29.59
C ASN A 181 3.49 -3.03 28.41
N VAL A 182 4.44 -2.12 28.66
CA VAL A 182 4.90 -1.13 27.69
C VAL A 182 5.64 -1.79 26.52
N ASP A 183 6.41 -2.84 26.77
CA ASP A 183 7.17 -3.58 25.75
C ASP A 183 6.22 -4.24 24.75
N VAL A 184 5.15 -4.89 25.24
CA VAL A 184 4.10 -5.48 24.39
C VAL A 184 3.41 -4.42 23.53
N LYS A 185 3.07 -3.25 24.11
CA LYS A 185 2.46 -2.13 23.35
C LYS A 185 3.37 -1.61 22.26
N LEU A 186 4.66 -1.44 22.56
CA LEU A 186 5.65 -0.97 21.61
C LEU A 186 5.84 -1.96 20.46
N ALA A 187 5.96 -3.26 20.77
CA ALA A 187 6.03 -4.31 19.77
C ALA A 187 4.77 -4.33 18.87
N ASN A 188 3.58 -4.24 19.48
CA ASN A 188 2.32 -4.24 18.75
C ASN A 188 2.22 -3.04 17.80
N ASN A 189 2.54 -1.84 18.28
CA ASN A 189 2.51 -0.63 17.46
C ASN A 189 3.52 -0.69 16.32
N LEU A 190 4.75 -1.16 16.58
CA LEU A 190 5.74 -1.36 15.53
C LEU A 190 5.20 -2.30 14.44
N LEU A 191 4.77 -3.50 14.83
CA LEU A 191 4.29 -4.49 13.87
C LEU A 191 3.04 -4.00 13.12
N MET A 192 2.16 -3.23 13.76
CA MET A 192 1.00 -2.65 13.11
C MET A 192 1.39 -1.62 12.05
N LEU A 193 2.34 -0.74 12.35
CA LEU A 193 2.82 0.26 11.40
C LEU A 193 3.56 -0.37 10.22
N VAL A 194 4.38 -1.39 10.47
CA VAL A 194 5.07 -2.14 9.40
C VAL A 194 4.05 -2.90 8.55
N TRP A 195 3.14 -3.64 9.19
CA TRP A 195 2.07 -4.37 8.49
C TRP A 195 1.24 -3.45 7.59
N GLN A 196 0.87 -2.25 8.06
CA GLN A 196 0.10 -1.28 7.29
C GLN A 196 0.75 -0.94 5.95
N VAL A 197 2.07 -0.77 5.90
CA VAL A 197 2.78 -0.45 4.67
C VAL A 197 2.62 -1.55 3.62
N GLY A 198 2.83 -2.81 4.00
CA GLY A 198 2.67 -3.93 3.07
C GLY A 198 1.21 -4.18 2.71
N HIS A 199 0.32 -4.13 3.70
CA HIS A 199 -1.11 -4.29 3.49
C HIS A 199 -1.68 -3.28 2.49
N TYR A 200 -1.37 -1.99 2.68
CA TYR A 200 -1.84 -0.95 1.77
C TYR A 200 -1.13 -1.00 0.42
N THR A 201 0.11 -1.46 0.34
CA THR A 201 0.79 -1.76 -0.94
C THR A 201 0.05 -2.81 -1.74
N ARG A 202 -0.23 -3.97 -1.14
CA ARG A 202 -1.01 -5.04 -1.77
C ARG A 202 -2.39 -4.55 -2.18
N ARG A 203 -3.09 -3.84 -1.29
CA ARG A 203 -4.43 -3.31 -1.55
C ARG A 203 -4.44 -2.25 -2.67
N PHE A 204 -3.40 -1.42 -2.76
CA PHE A 204 -3.23 -0.43 -3.83
C PHE A 204 -3.20 -1.11 -5.20
N MET A 205 -2.39 -2.17 -5.32
CA MET A 205 -2.25 -2.91 -6.58
C MET A 205 -3.45 -3.81 -6.86
N ASP A 206 -3.88 -4.63 -5.90
CA ASP A 206 -4.79 -5.74 -6.18
C ASP A 206 -6.26 -5.39 -6.00
N THR A 207 -6.57 -4.38 -5.17
CA THR A 207 -7.95 -3.94 -4.94
C THR A 207 -8.27 -2.68 -5.73
N TYR A 208 -7.44 -1.64 -5.62
CA TYR A 208 -7.77 -0.36 -6.27
C TYR A 208 -7.45 -0.41 -7.76
N LEU A 209 -6.25 -0.87 -8.13
CA LEU A 209 -5.83 -1.02 -9.53
C LEU A 209 -6.02 -2.46 -10.04
N SER A 210 -7.07 -3.14 -9.56
CA SER A 210 -7.47 -4.45 -10.05
C SER A 210 -7.78 -4.41 -11.55
N THR A 211 -7.69 -5.57 -12.23
CA THR A 211 -8.04 -5.66 -13.66
C THR A 211 -9.45 -5.12 -13.94
N SER A 212 -10.42 -5.45 -13.09
CA SER A 212 -11.79 -4.95 -13.27
C SER A 212 -11.91 -3.43 -13.11
N ASN A 213 -11.16 -2.82 -12.19
CA ASN A 213 -11.15 -1.38 -12.05
C ASN A 213 -10.38 -0.68 -13.18
N LEU A 214 -9.32 -1.29 -13.70
CA LEU A 214 -8.62 -0.79 -14.89
C LEU A 214 -9.56 -0.76 -16.11
N GLU A 215 -10.36 -1.81 -16.34
CA GLU A 215 -11.36 -1.79 -17.41
C GLU A 215 -12.41 -0.68 -17.22
N ARG A 216 -12.87 -0.45 -15.98
CA ARG A 216 -13.78 0.66 -15.66
C ARG A 216 -13.15 2.03 -15.89
N ILE A 217 -11.87 2.19 -15.55
CA ILE A 217 -11.11 3.42 -15.82
C ILE A 217 -11.03 3.65 -17.33
N LYS A 218 -10.69 2.62 -18.11
CA LYS A 218 -10.63 2.69 -19.59
C LYS A 218 -11.96 3.16 -20.19
N ALA A 219 -13.06 2.58 -19.72
CA ALA A 219 -14.38 2.79 -20.31
C ALA A 219 -15.07 4.10 -19.88
N GLY A 220 -14.70 4.69 -18.74
CA GLY A 220 -15.54 5.73 -18.12
C GLY A 220 -14.83 6.91 -17.45
N LYS A 221 -13.49 6.95 -17.39
CA LYS A 221 -12.75 8.08 -16.80
C LYS A 221 -12.28 9.06 -17.87
N SER A 222 -12.20 10.34 -17.51
CA SER A 222 -11.68 11.37 -18.42
C SER A 222 -10.15 11.26 -18.57
N VAL A 223 -9.56 11.87 -19.60
CA VAL A 223 -8.10 11.98 -19.75
C VAL A 223 -7.46 12.53 -18.46
N GLY A 224 -8.06 13.59 -17.89
CA GLY A 224 -7.56 14.23 -16.67
C GLY A 224 -7.55 13.29 -15.47
N ASP A 225 -8.59 12.45 -15.33
CA ASP A 225 -8.65 11.44 -14.27
C ASP A 225 -7.58 10.37 -14.45
N VAL A 226 -7.37 9.89 -15.68
CA VAL A 226 -6.34 8.87 -15.97
C VAL A 226 -4.95 9.43 -15.70
N ILE A 227 -4.68 10.70 -16.05
CA ILE A 227 -3.44 11.40 -15.71
C ILE A 227 -3.25 11.48 -14.19
N ALA A 228 -4.30 11.85 -13.44
CA ALA A 228 -4.25 11.94 -11.98
C ALA A 228 -3.97 10.57 -11.32
N ILE A 229 -4.60 9.50 -11.83
CA ILE A 229 -4.36 8.12 -11.37
C ILE A 229 -2.91 7.70 -11.66
N ASN A 230 -2.40 7.99 -12.86
CA ASN A 230 -1.00 7.72 -13.22
C ASN A 230 -0.03 8.44 -12.28
N ALA A 231 -0.22 9.75 -12.06
CA ALA A 231 0.64 10.53 -11.18
C ALA A 231 0.59 10.01 -9.73
N LEU A 232 -0.58 9.60 -9.25
CA LEU A 232 -0.71 9.03 -7.91
C LEU A 232 -0.06 7.64 -7.79
N LEU A 233 -0.13 6.80 -8.82
CA LEU A 233 0.61 5.53 -8.86
C LEU A 233 2.12 5.75 -8.81
N GLU A 234 2.66 6.66 -9.63
CA GLU A 234 4.09 6.98 -9.64
C GLU A 234 4.54 7.49 -8.26
N ARG A 235 3.79 8.42 -7.66
CA ARG A 235 4.05 8.90 -6.30
C ARG A 235 3.97 7.79 -5.26
N PHE A 236 2.99 6.91 -5.35
CA PHE A 236 2.83 5.79 -4.42
C PHE A 236 4.04 4.87 -4.43
N VAL A 237 4.54 4.51 -5.61
CA VAL A 237 5.72 3.64 -5.74
C VAL A 237 6.95 4.27 -5.08
N ILE A 238 7.21 5.56 -5.35
CA ILE A 238 8.34 6.29 -4.77
C ILE A 238 8.24 6.33 -3.24
N GLU A 239 7.08 6.70 -2.71
CA GLU A 239 6.90 6.80 -1.25
C GLU A 239 6.88 5.41 -0.59
N LYS A 240 6.41 4.37 -1.27
CA LYS A 240 6.52 2.97 -0.81
C LYS A 240 7.98 2.56 -0.66
N ASP A 241 8.80 2.79 -1.68
CA ASP A 241 10.22 2.43 -1.63
C ASP A 241 10.95 3.17 -0.50
N ARG A 242 10.62 4.47 -0.32
CA ARG A 242 11.10 5.26 0.79
C ARG A 242 10.63 4.73 2.15
N ALA A 243 9.37 4.31 2.26
CA ALA A 243 8.80 3.76 3.49
C ALA A 243 9.50 2.45 3.87
N VAL A 244 9.66 1.53 2.92
CA VAL A 244 10.42 0.28 3.11
C VAL A 244 11.83 0.60 3.59
N LYS A 245 12.56 1.49 2.91
CA LYS A 245 13.92 1.84 3.30
C LYS A 245 14.00 2.45 4.70
N THR A 246 13.08 3.36 5.02
CA THR A 246 12.99 3.97 6.36
C THR A 246 12.74 2.92 7.43
N ILE A 247 11.82 1.97 7.20
CA ILE A 247 11.54 0.88 8.15
C ILE A 247 12.78 0.00 8.34
N GLN A 248 13.43 -0.39 7.24
CA GLN A 248 14.64 -1.21 7.28
C GLN A 248 15.77 -0.56 8.10
N ASP A 249 16.04 0.72 7.83
CA ASP A 249 17.11 1.47 8.50
C ASP A 249 16.81 1.62 10.00
N GLN A 250 15.57 1.94 10.37
CA GLN A 250 15.17 2.08 11.78
C GLN A 250 15.21 0.75 12.53
N ILE A 251 14.69 -0.34 11.96
CA ILE A 251 14.74 -1.66 12.59
C ILE A 251 16.18 -2.10 12.82
N THR A 252 17.04 -1.94 11.81
CA THR A 252 18.46 -2.32 11.90
C THR A 252 19.18 -1.50 12.96
N LEU A 253 18.96 -0.18 12.98
CA LEU A 253 19.52 0.73 13.98
C LEU A 253 19.09 0.34 15.40
N LEU A 254 17.79 0.17 15.63
CA LEU A 254 17.25 -0.16 16.95
C LEU A 254 17.70 -1.54 17.43
N ALA A 255 17.83 -2.53 16.53
CA ALA A 255 18.31 -3.86 16.87
C ALA A 255 19.76 -3.85 17.39
N SER A 256 20.59 -2.90 16.94
CA SER A 256 21.99 -2.76 17.36
C SER A 256 22.19 -2.14 18.74
N LYS A 257 21.18 -1.45 19.28
CA LYS A 257 21.25 -0.73 20.56
C LYS A 257 21.10 -1.64 21.78
N ASP A 258 21.56 -1.17 22.94
CA ASP A 258 21.18 -1.77 24.22
C ASP A 258 19.69 -1.58 24.50
N LYS A 259 19.16 -2.24 25.53
CA LYS A 259 17.72 -2.31 25.78
C LYS A 259 17.11 -0.93 26.08
N GLU A 260 17.80 -0.07 26.83
CA GLU A 260 17.24 1.22 27.25
C GLU A 260 17.18 2.19 26.06
N ASP A 261 18.29 2.32 25.33
CA ASP A 261 18.39 3.11 24.10
C ASP A 261 17.43 2.62 23.02
N MET A 262 17.28 1.30 22.88
CA MET A 262 16.34 0.68 21.94
C MET A 262 14.90 1.02 22.30
N LEU A 263 14.50 0.95 23.58
CA LEU A 263 13.14 1.27 24.01
C LEU A 263 12.81 2.74 23.80
N GLU A 264 13.74 3.64 24.09
CA GLU A 264 13.56 5.06 23.82
C GLU A 264 13.43 5.33 22.32
N GLY A 265 14.33 4.77 21.51
CA GLY A 265 14.26 4.89 20.05
C GLY A 265 12.94 4.33 19.49
N LEU A 266 12.50 3.17 19.98
CA LEU A 266 11.25 2.55 19.54
C LEU A 266 10.03 3.41 19.89
N ARG A 267 9.98 3.99 21.10
CA ARG A 267 8.91 4.95 21.50
C ARG A 267 8.84 6.13 20.54
N ARG A 268 10.00 6.66 20.14
CA ARG A 268 10.07 7.79 19.20
C ARG A 268 9.53 7.39 17.84
N THR A 269 10.12 6.37 17.24
CA THR A 269 9.82 5.93 15.87
C THR A 269 8.37 5.46 15.66
N VAL A 270 7.73 4.89 16.69
CA VAL A 270 6.29 4.52 16.65
C VAL A 270 5.35 5.66 17.07
N GLY A 271 5.88 6.84 17.39
CA GLY A 271 5.14 8.06 17.68
C GLY A 271 4.47 8.12 19.05
N LEU A 272 5.05 7.46 20.05
CA LEU A 272 4.63 7.54 21.45
C LEU A 272 5.47 8.51 22.31
N GLY A 273 6.45 9.21 21.73
CA GLY A 273 7.23 10.24 22.42
C GLY A 273 6.77 11.67 22.09
N ASP A 274 6.81 12.56 23.08
CA ASP A 274 6.57 14.00 22.90
C ASP A 274 7.67 14.60 22.01
N ASN A 275 7.30 15.28 20.93
CA ASN A 275 8.22 15.88 19.94
C ASN A 275 9.25 14.91 19.34
N ALA A 276 8.98 13.61 19.40
CA ALA A 276 9.87 12.59 18.86
C ALA A 276 9.90 12.59 17.33
N SER A 277 11.00 12.10 16.76
CA SER A 277 11.03 11.70 15.35
C SER A 277 10.14 10.47 15.17
N LYS A 278 9.15 10.56 14.28
CA LYS A 278 8.05 9.60 14.10
C LYS A 278 8.26 8.77 12.84
N GLU A 279 9.48 8.34 12.55
CA GLU A 279 9.88 7.97 11.19
C GLU A 279 8.99 6.87 10.58
N ILE A 280 8.83 5.74 11.28
CA ILE A 280 7.99 4.62 10.80
C ILE A 280 6.51 5.02 10.80
N GLN A 281 6.04 5.72 11.83
CA GLN A 281 4.65 6.18 11.90
C GLN A 281 4.30 7.11 10.73
N SER A 282 5.14 8.10 10.45
CA SER A 282 4.94 9.09 9.40
C SER A 282 4.90 8.45 8.02
N VAL A 283 5.85 7.55 7.70
CA VAL A 283 5.84 6.88 6.40
C VAL A 283 4.67 5.92 6.27
N SER A 284 4.31 5.19 7.33
CA SER A 284 3.13 4.31 7.32
C SER A 284 1.84 5.08 7.03
N TYR A 285 1.61 6.20 7.72
CA TYR A 285 0.41 7.01 7.53
C TYR A 285 0.33 7.63 6.14
N LEU A 286 1.47 8.01 5.55
CA LEU A 286 1.51 8.48 4.17
C LEU A 286 1.07 7.40 3.18
N ILE A 287 1.52 6.15 3.35
CA ILE A 287 1.10 5.02 2.50
C ILE A 287 -0.40 4.77 2.60
N VAL A 288 -0.96 4.85 3.82
CA VAL A 288 -2.41 4.75 4.05
C VAL A 288 -3.16 5.86 3.32
N ASP A 289 -2.72 7.12 3.48
CA ASP A 289 -3.36 8.28 2.86
C ASP A 289 -3.33 8.20 1.32
N LEU A 290 -2.19 7.84 0.73
CA LEU A 290 -2.09 7.65 -0.72
C LEU A 290 -3.02 6.53 -1.21
N GLY A 291 -3.15 5.44 -0.44
CA GLY A 291 -4.13 4.40 -0.73
C GLY A 291 -5.58 4.89 -0.69
N ASP A 292 -5.92 5.71 0.30
CA ASP A 292 -7.27 6.30 0.41
C ASP A 292 -7.54 7.33 -0.70
N GLN A 293 -6.54 8.08 -1.15
CA GLN A 293 -6.65 8.95 -2.32
C GLN A 293 -6.90 8.12 -3.59
N MET A 294 -6.18 7.02 -3.79
CA MET A 294 -6.35 6.15 -4.96
C MET A 294 -7.75 5.53 -4.98
N LYS A 295 -8.24 5.06 -3.83
CA LYS A 295 -9.61 4.58 -3.68
C LYS A 295 -10.64 5.60 -4.18
N LYS A 296 -10.49 6.88 -3.82
CA LYS A 296 -11.40 7.96 -4.23
C LYS A 296 -11.34 8.28 -5.73
N LEU A 297 -10.17 8.12 -6.36
CA LEU A 297 -10.04 8.37 -7.80
C LEU A 297 -10.65 7.26 -8.64
N VAL A 298 -10.61 6.02 -8.15
CA VAL A 298 -11.02 4.84 -8.92
C VAL A 298 -12.49 4.44 -8.68
N GLN A 299 -13.04 4.70 -7.49
CA GLN A 299 -14.42 4.34 -7.11
C GLN A 299 -15.37 5.50 -7.29
#